data_AF-A0ABD3RFV0-F1
#
_entry.id   AF-A0ABD3RFV0-F1
#
_cell.length_a   1.000
_cell.length_b   1.000
_cell.length_c   1.000
_cell.angle_alpha   90.00
_cell.angle_beta   90.00
_cell.angle_gamma   90.00
#
_symmetry.space_group_name_H-M   'P 1'
#
loop_
_entity.id
_entity.type
_entity.pdbx_description
1 polymer ?
#
loop_
_entity_poly.entity_id
_entity_poly.type
_entity_poly.pdbx_seq_one_letter_code
_entity_poly.pdbx_strand_id
1 'polypeptide(L)'
;MSSNFVSMENNMHAHFDCFSGAAGDMMLAACLDAADSLPRPLVLRPDGGHTGKNSDELLFRLIYDLEGGLVELKGEFDISAKRVWRGMGRIAAMKVDVHSVYNHEAAPVPGVRKSHETHQHQPGHHRHDHEHTSAVAKGSKEDPKPLGDEHNHSHSHMHDHEHSRSHDHYHGHSYDHDNSHDHQSSGGKLRNLPQITKMLRSAPSHHIPTRVATLAIEAFTALAQAEMRTHGAESIDQVHFHEVGAVDSIVDTVGTLLALHYLGVNLGLDNDDAAAVTCSPLPLGEGTVWTAHGHLPVPAFATGHLMIGMQTCPGPKGVTGELVTPTAAALLRVLSGVDSSRDGKDRGPYWQSTWVPGRPPSMIPRAVGIGAGTKDFKRHPNVLRLILGDIMHQTHCDSDALVVTESAGEGSEPNYDVTKVSDDFLHTNLHSEEVIICKSKESVTTEHDEQTPKLWDMHKLTHIQANIDDATPELLAHAADLILDNGAIDVWIHPIVMKKGRPAHSLNCIFRCDSGSTVDAERRLLSIIFRHTTTLGIRMQRNILRAALKRRFVQVQLPYTDNIRQGKVNVKISSLNDGEVVNVKAEFDQCKTVSEESGVPLKIVSSTAERLAWDHHVTP
;
A
#
# COMPACT_ATOMS: atom_id res chain seq x y z
N MET A 1 5.51 -18.26 -40.95
CA MET A 1 5.06 -16.88 -40.68
C MET A 1 5.39 -16.60 -39.23
N SER A 2 6.51 -15.93 -39.01
CA SER A 2 7.09 -15.63 -37.70
C SER A 2 6.19 -14.67 -36.92
N SER A 3 5.89 -15.07 -35.70
CA SER A 3 5.08 -14.36 -34.71
C SER A 3 5.73 -13.03 -34.32
N ASN A 4 5.17 -11.92 -34.79
CA ASN A 4 5.44 -10.61 -34.21
C ASN A 4 4.63 -10.48 -32.90
N PHE A 5 5.08 -11.16 -31.84
CA PHE A 5 4.80 -10.70 -30.49
C PHE A 5 5.67 -9.46 -30.28
N VAL A 6 5.06 -8.28 -30.26
CA VAL A 6 5.72 -7.10 -29.70
C VAL A 6 5.90 -7.42 -28.23
N SER A 7 7.14 -7.66 -27.78
CA SER A 7 7.43 -7.75 -26.36
C SER A 7 6.95 -6.46 -25.71
N MET A 8 5.90 -6.52 -24.90
CA MET A 8 5.68 -5.46 -23.93
C MET A 8 6.93 -5.46 -23.04
N GLU A 9 7.64 -4.34 -22.97
CA GLU A 9 8.56 -4.12 -21.86
C GLU A 9 7.72 -4.23 -20.59
N ASN A 10 7.99 -5.25 -19.77
CA ASN A 10 7.28 -5.58 -18.54
C ASN A 10 7.58 -4.52 -17.47
N ASN A 11 7.03 -3.31 -17.63
CA ASN A 11 7.21 -2.19 -16.71
C ASN A 11 5.87 -1.71 -16.09
N MET A 12 4.79 -2.49 -16.24
CA MET A 12 3.50 -2.16 -15.63
C MET A 12 3.52 -2.47 -14.13
N HIS A 13 3.12 -1.49 -13.33
CA HIS A 13 2.90 -1.64 -11.88
C HIS A 13 1.42 -1.85 -11.58
N ALA A 14 1.12 -2.72 -10.62
CA ALA A 14 -0.22 -2.96 -10.11
C ALA A 14 -0.37 -2.42 -8.68
N HIS A 15 -1.37 -1.57 -8.43
CA HIS A 15 -1.74 -1.14 -7.09
C HIS A 15 -3.15 -1.61 -6.73
N PHE A 16 -3.26 -2.47 -5.70
CA PHE A 16 -4.51 -2.91 -5.11
C PHE A 16 -4.95 -1.96 -3.99
N ASP A 17 -5.93 -1.12 -4.26
CA ASP A 17 -6.59 -0.29 -3.27
C ASP A 17 -7.70 -1.09 -2.57
N CYS A 18 -7.34 -1.62 -1.40
CA CYS A 18 -8.09 -2.55 -0.58
C CYS A 18 -9.08 -1.84 0.37
N PHE A 19 -9.44 -0.58 0.13
CA PHE A 19 -10.25 0.25 1.05
C PHE A 19 -11.47 -0.45 1.69
N SER A 20 -12.20 -1.28 0.94
CA SER A 20 -13.41 -1.95 1.45
C SER A 20 -13.20 -3.42 1.85
N GLY A 21 -12.02 -3.98 1.56
CA GLY A 21 -11.72 -5.39 1.69
C GLY A 21 -10.91 -5.92 0.51
N ALA A 22 -10.48 -7.17 0.61
CA ALA A 22 -9.81 -7.91 -0.45
C ALA A 22 -10.12 -9.40 -0.34
N ALA A 23 -10.60 -10.00 -1.42
CA ALA A 23 -10.81 -11.44 -1.54
C ALA A 23 -10.18 -11.96 -2.84
N GLY A 24 -9.91 -13.27 -2.91
CA GLY A 24 -9.26 -13.88 -4.07
C GLY A 24 -10.04 -13.61 -5.36
N ASP A 25 -11.32 -13.91 -5.34
CA ASP A 25 -12.31 -13.59 -6.39
C ASP A 25 -12.33 -12.10 -6.76
N MET A 26 -12.24 -11.19 -5.78
CA MET A 26 -12.19 -9.74 -6.01
C MET A 26 -10.90 -9.32 -6.73
N MET A 27 -9.76 -9.94 -6.41
CA MET A 27 -8.48 -9.65 -7.08
C MET A 27 -8.52 -10.09 -8.55
N LEU A 28 -8.99 -11.30 -8.81
CA LEU A 28 -9.18 -11.83 -10.16
C LEU A 28 -10.18 -10.97 -10.95
N ALA A 29 -11.32 -10.64 -10.35
CA ALA A 29 -12.35 -9.80 -10.97
C ALA A 29 -11.84 -8.39 -11.29
N ALA A 30 -11.04 -7.79 -10.41
CA ALA A 30 -10.43 -6.48 -10.66
C ALA A 30 -9.44 -6.54 -11.84
N CYS A 31 -8.70 -7.65 -12.01
CA CYS A 31 -7.83 -7.86 -13.17
C CYS A 31 -8.64 -7.97 -14.47
N LEU A 32 -9.72 -8.77 -14.48
CA LEU A 32 -10.61 -8.89 -15.64
C LEU A 32 -11.25 -7.55 -16.02
N ASP A 33 -11.73 -6.77 -15.03
CA ASP A 33 -12.33 -5.45 -15.28
C ASP A 33 -11.29 -4.44 -15.81
N ALA A 34 -10.05 -4.49 -15.30
CA ALA A 34 -8.98 -3.62 -15.76
C ALA A 34 -8.60 -3.89 -17.24
N ALA A 35 -8.75 -5.13 -17.71
CA ALA A 35 -8.47 -5.49 -19.10
C ALA A 35 -9.31 -4.69 -20.10
N ASP A 36 -10.58 -4.43 -19.78
CA ASP A 36 -11.49 -3.64 -20.63
C ASP A 36 -11.07 -2.16 -20.76
N SER A 37 -10.23 -1.67 -19.84
CA SER A 37 -9.68 -0.30 -19.91
C SER A 37 -8.44 -0.19 -20.80
N LEU A 38 -7.86 -1.30 -21.26
CA LEU A 38 -6.62 -1.29 -22.04
C LEU A 38 -6.88 -1.23 -23.57
N PRO A 39 -6.08 -0.46 -24.33
CA PRO A 39 -6.36 -0.17 -25.75
C PRO A 39 -5.99 -1.29 -26.74
N ARG A 40 -5.58 -2.49 -26.30
CA ARG A 40 -5.18 -3.61 -27.18
C ARG A 40 -5.81 -4.93 -26.73
N PRO A 41 -6.11 -5.87 -27.66
CA PRO A 41 -6.39 -7.25 -27.26
C PRO A 41 -5.14 -7.83 -26.61
N LEU A 42 -5.26 -8.22 -25.33
CA LEU A 42 -4.15 -8.73 -24.51
C LEU A 42 -3.70 -10.12 -24.96
N VAL A 43 -4.61 -10.90 -25.56
CA VAL A 43 -4.38 -12.27 -25.99
C VAL A 43 -5.15 -12.53 -27.29
N LEU A 44 -4.51 -13.18 -28.28
CA LEU A 44 -5.19 -13.67 -29.47
C LEU A 44 -5.85 -15.02 -29.16
N ARG A 45 -7.14 -15.19 -29.49
CA ARG A 45 -7.76 -16.51 -29.43
C ARG A 45 -7.05 -17.47 -30.39
N PRO A 46 -6.95 -18.76 -30.04
CA PRO A 46 -6.43 -19.79 -30.94
C PRO A 46 -7.21 -19.89 -32.27
N ASP A 47 -8.49 -19.50 -32.27
CA ASP A 47 -9.39 -19.51 -33.43
C ASP A 47 -9.38 -18.20 -34.24
N GLY A 48 -8.64 -17.18 -33.81
CA GLY A 48 -8.58 -15.86 -34.46
C GLY A 48 -9.84 -15.00 -34.29
N GLY A 49 -10.81 -15.40 -33.45
CA GLY A 49 -11.99 -14.61 -33.14
C GLY A 49 -11.73 -13.47 -32.14
N HIS A 50 -12.54 -12.42 -32.21
CA HIS A 50 -12.57 -11.32 -31.24
C HIS A 50 -14.01 -11.08 -30.76
N THR A 51 -14.22 -11.17 -29.45
CA THR A 51 -15.50 -10.93 -28.76
C THR A 51 -15.83 -9.44 -28.61
N GLY A 52 -14.85 -8.55 -28.80
CA GLY A 52 -15.01 -7.10 -28.64
C GLY A 52 -14.84 -6.58 -27.21
N LYS A 53 -14.59 -7.46 -26.23
CA LYS A 53 -14.23 -7.10 -24.85
C LYS A 53 -12.95 -7.83 -24.42
N ASN A 54 -12.01 -7.08 -23.87
CA ASN A 54 -10.74 -7.66 -23.42
C ASN A 54 -10.91 -8.56 -22.19
N SER A 55 -11.90 -8.28 -21.34
CA SER A 55 -12.24 -9.10 -20.18
C SER A 55 -12.68 -10.51 -20.59
N ASP A 56 -13.50 -10.63 -21.63
CA ASP A 56 -13.98 -11.92 -22.16
C ASP A 56 -12.81 -12.73 -22.78
N GLU A 57 -11.90 -12.06 -23.49
CA GLU A 57 -10.70 -12.71 -24.04
C GLU A 57 -9.72 -13.15 -22.96
N LEU A 58 -9.49 -12.31 -21.96
CA LEU A 58 -8.63 -12.64 -20.84
C LEU A 58 -9.22 -13.82 -20.06
N LEU A 59 -10.53 -13.80 -19.76
CA LEU A 59 -11.20 -14.92 -19.09
C LEU A 59 -11.07 -16.22 -19.89
N PHE A 60 -11.30 -16.19 -21.20
CA PHE A 60 -11.12 -17.36 -22.06
C PHE A 60 -9.69 -17.90 -22.00
N ARG A 61 -8.69 -17.02 -22.05
CA ARG A 61 -7.29 -17.43 -21.96
C ARG A 61 -6.96 -18.04 -20.59
N LEU A 62 -7.44 -17.43 -19.51
CA LEU A 62 -7.23 -17.94 -18.16
C LEU A 62 -7.80 -19.35 -17.99
N ILE A 63 -9.02 -19.59 -18.46
CA ILE A 63 -9.64 -20.92 -18.42
C ILE A 63 -8.78 -21.93 -19.22
N TYR A 64 -8.39 -21.58 -20.43
CA TYR A 64 -7.55 -22.43 -21.29
C TYR A 64 -6.22 -22.83 -20.63
N ASP A 65 -5.53 -21.87 -20.01
CA ASP A 65 -4.24 -22.14 -19.36
C ASP A 65 -4.36 -22.82 -18.00
N LEU A 66 -5.43 -22.55 -17.24
CA LEU A 66 -5.71 -23.27 -16.01
C LEU A 66 -6.01 -24.74 -16.31
N GLU A 67 -6.85 -25.04 -17.30
CA GLU A 67 -7.17 -26.42 -17.69
C GLU A 67 -6.00 -27.16 -18.35
N GLY A 68 -5.20 -26.47 -19.17
CA GLY A 68 -4.03 -27.04 -19.83
C GLY A 68 -2.81 -27.17 -18.92
N GLY A 69 -2.68 -26.25 -17.96
CA GLY A 69 -1.58 -26.18 -17.01
C GLY A 69 -1.77 -27.05 -15.77
N LEU A 70 -2.98 -27.10 -15.24
CA LEU A 70 -3.36 -27.84 -14.03
C LEU A 70 -4.37 -28.92 -14.42
N VAL A 71 -3.89 -29.93 -15.16
CA VAL A 71 -4.71 -30.98 -15.78
C VAL A 71 -5.57 -31.72 -14.75
N GLU A 72 -5.11 -31.85 -13.51
CA GLU A 72 -5.85 -32.46 -12.41
C GLU A 72 -7.08 -31.66 -11.96
N LEU A 73 -7.19 -30.38 -12.33
CA LEU A 73 -8.34 -29.53 -12.03
C LEU A 73 -9.34 -29.47 -13.20
N LYS A 74 -9.01 -30.06 -14.35
CA LYS A 74 -9.85 -30.01 -15.53
C LYS A 74 -11.21 -30.65 -15.26
N GLY A 75 -12.28 -29.86 -15.44
CA GLY A 75 -13.65 -30.30 -15.15
C GLY A 75 -14.00 -30.32 -13.65
N GLU A 76 -13.13 -29.81 -12.77
CA GLU A 76 -13.47 -29.60 -11.36
C GLU A 76 -14.04 -28.20 -11.08
N PHE A 77 -13.88 -27.25 -12.00
CA PHE A 77 -14.37 -25.88 -11.87
C PHE A 77 -15.05 -25.35 -13.13
N ASP A 78 -15.90 -24.35 -12.94
CA ASP A 78 -16.35 -23.41 -13.97
C ASP A 78 -16.10 -21.98 -13.47
N ILE A 79 -15.74 -21.06 -14.36
CA ILE A 79 -15.49 -19.65 -14.02
C ILE A 79 -16.47 -18.79 -14.79
N SER A 80 -17.29 -18.02 -14.07
CA SER A 80 -18.16 -17.02 -14.67
C SER A 80 -17.78 -15.61 -14.22
N ALA A 81 -17.86 -14.66 -15.15
CA ALA A 81 -17.66 -13.24 -14.87
C ALA A 81 -18.90 -12.45 -15.30
N LYS A 82 -19.39 -11.56 -14.44
CA LYS A 82 -20.55 -10.70 -14.75
C LYS A 82 -20.41 -9.33 -14.13
N ARG A 83 -20.97 -8.33 -14.81
CA ARG A 83 -21.06 -6.97 -14.25
C ARG A 83 -22.15 -6.88 -13.21
N VAL A 84 -21.80 -6.41 -12.02
CA VAL A 84 -22.70 -6.17 -10.88
C VAL A 84 -22.63 -4.72 -10.42
N TRP A 85 -23.55 -4.33 -9.55
CA TRP A 85 -23.64 -2.97 -9.01
C TRP A 85 -23.61 -3.02 -7.48
N ARG A 86 -22.63 -2.36 -6.85
CA ARG A 86 -22.42 -2.40 -5.39
C ARG A 86 -22.60 -1.05 -4.72
N GLY A 87 -23.12 -1.07 -3.49
CA GLY A 87 -23.30 0.10 -2.62
C GLY A 87 -24.45 1.04 -3.03
N MET A 88 -24.74 2.04 -2.17
CA MET A 88 -25.86 2.99 -2.32
C MET A 88 -25.78 3.80 -3.62
N GLY A 89 -24.56 4.12 -4.08
CA GLY A 89 -24.31 4.86 -5.33
C GLY A 89 -24.24 3.99 -6.58
N ARG A 90 -24.47 2.67 -6.47
CA ARG A 90 -24.34 1.68 -7.55
C ARG A 90 -23.02 1.83 -8.31
N ILE A 91 -21.92 1.41 -7.71
CA ILE A 91 -20.63 1.29 -8.38
C ILE A 91 -20.65 0.06 -9.29
N ALA A 92 -20.38 0.24 -10.58
CA ALA A 92 -20.19 -0.88 -11.50
C ALA A 92 -18.90 -1.62 -11.14
N ALA A 93 -18.99 -2.94 -11.00
CA ALA A 93 -17.86 -3.78 -10.68
C ALA A 93 -18.01 -5.15 -11.37
N MET A 94 -16.89 -5.80 -11.67
CA MET A 94 -16.87 -7.18 -12.16
C MET A 94 -17.02 -8.12 -10.97
N LYS A 95 -17.88 -9.14 -11.06
CA LYS A 95 -17.94 -10.25 -10.11
C LYS A 95 -17.45 -11.50 -10.82
N VAL A 96 -16.54 -12.22 -10.18
CA VAL A 96 -16.11 -13.55 -10.61
C VAL A 96 -16.70 -14.56 -9.64
N ASP A 97 -17.33 -15.59 -10.16
CA ASP A 97 -17.82 -16.74 -9.41
C ASP A 97 -17.08 -17.98 -9.94
N VAL A 98 -16.31 -18.65 -9.07
CA VAL A 98 -15.72 -19.97 -9.36
C VAL A 98 -16.67 -21.02 -8.79
N HIS A 99 -17.14 -21.91 -9.65
CA HIS A 99 -18.07 -22.98 -9.27
C HIS A 99 -17.32 -24.31 -9.26
N SER A 100 -17.07 -24.86 -8.08
CA SER A 100 -16.68 -26.27 -7.94
C SER A 100 -17.80 -27.17 -8.46
N VAL A 101 -17.45 -28.15 -9.30
CA VAL A 101 -18.39 -29.16 -9.83
C VAL A 101 -18.80 -30.17 -8.74
N TYR A 102 -18.12 -30.19 -7.59
CA TYR A 102 -18.36 -31.11 -6.48
C TYR A 102 -18.75 -30.41 -5.15
N ASN A 103 -19.52 -31.10 -4.30
CA ASN A 103 -20.02 -30.69 -2.97
C ASN A 103 -19.43 -31.64 -1.89
N HIS A 104 -18.77 -31.15 -0.82
CA HIS A 104 -18.01 -31.95 0.18
C HIS A 104 -17.87 -31.21 1.53
N GLU A 105 -17.36 -31.94 2.52
CA GLU A 105 -17.20 -31.55 3.92
C GLU A 105 -15.74 -31.20 4.27
N ALA A 106 -15.55 -30.37 5.30
CA ALA A 106 -14.24 -29.89 5.76
C ALA A 106 -13.33 -31.00 6.32
N ALA A 107 -12.01 -30.78 6.29
CA ALA A 107 -11.04 -31.74 6.84
C ALA A 107 -11.22 -31.93 8.36
N PRO A 108 -11.00 -33.13 8.91
CA PRO A 108 -11.10 -33.36 10.35
C PRO A 108 -10.04 -32.58 11.13
N VAL A 109 -10.45 -31.83 12.15
CA VAL A 109 -9.53 -31.16 13.08
C VAL A 109 -8.70 -32.21 13.84
N PRO A 110 -7.36 -32.12 13.85
CA PRO A 110 -6.51 -33.02 14.63
C PRO A 110 -6.87 -32.96 16.13
N GLY A 111 -7.17 -34.12 16.74
CA GLY A 111 -7.34 -34.25 18.19
C GLY A 111 -8.77 -34.39 18.72
N VAL A 112 -9.81 -34.30 17.89
CA VAL A 112 -11.18 -34.58 18.35
C VAL A 112 -11.43 -36.09 18.36
N ARG A 113 -11.39 -36.70 19.56
CA ARG A 113 -11.99 -38.04 19.77
C ARG A 113 -13.47 -37.93 19.43
N LYS A 114 -13.95 -38.74 18.48
CA LYS A 114 -15.39 -38.89 18.19
C LYS A 114 -16.10 -39.26 19.49
N SER A 115 -16.82 -38.31 20.08
CA SER A 115 -17.76 -38.60 21.16
C SER A 115 -19.17 -38.50 20.59
N HIS A 116 -19.82 -39.66 20.59
CA HIS A 116 -21.23 -39.98 20.46
C HIS A 116 -22.11 -39.27 19.42
N GLU A 117 -22.71 -40.12 18.58
CA GLU A 117 -23.90 -39.91 17.77
C GLU A 117 -24.95 -39.07 18.52
N THR A 118 -25.23 -37.88 18.01
CA THR A 118 -26.40 -37.10 18.40
C THR A 118 -27.55 -37.52 17.50
N HIS A 119 -28.43 -38.36 18.03
CA HIS A 119 -29.73 -38.62 17.42
C HIS A 119 -30.53 -37.32 17.33
N GLN A 120 -30.96 -36.99 16.12
CA GLN A 120 -32.02 -36.02 15.88
C GLN A 120 -33.29 -36.48 16.60
N HIS A 121 -33.83 -35.66 17.50
CA HIS A 121 -35.22 -35.78 17.95
C HIS A 121 -36.02 -34.58 17.48
N GLN A 122 -36.98 -34.85 16.59
CA GLN A 122 -38.14 -33.99 16.34
C GLN A 122 -39.08 -34.00 17.57
N PRO A 123 -39.85 -32.93 17.80
CA PRO A 123 -40.57 -32.72 19.06
C PRO A 123 -41.86 -33.55 19.11
N GLY A 124 -41.94 -34.45 20.09
CA GLY A 124 -43.15 -35.19 20.43
C GLY A 124 -43.58 -34.88 21.87
N HIS A 125 -44.77 -34.30 22.02
CA HIS A 125 -45.52 -34.26 23.26
C HIS A 125 -45.57 -35.65 23.91
N HIS A 126 -45.24 -35.79 25.20
CA HIS A 126 -45.96 -36.66 26.15
C HIS A 126 -45.60 -36.31 27.61
N ARG A 127 -46.59 -36.50 28.49
CA ARG A 127 -46.67 -36.12 29.90
C ARG A 127 -46.18 -37.24 30.86
N HIS A 128 -46.05 -36.84 32.14
CA HIS A 128 -46.08 -37.63 33.40
C HIS A 128 -44.83 -38.46 33.67
N ASP A 129 -44.38 -38.71 34.90
CA ASP A 129 -44.59 -38.29 36.31
C ASP A 129 -43.35 -38.88 37.03
N HIS A 130 -43.00 -38.50 38.26
CA HIS A 130 -42.57 -39.49 39.29
C HIS A 130 -42.40 -38.84 40.67
N GLU A 131 -43.07 -39.48 41.63
CA GLU A 131 -43.18 -39.17 43.05
C GLU A 131 -41.93 -39.49 43.87
N HIS A 132 -41.81 -38.81 45.01
CA HIS A 132 -40.91 -39.11 46.12
C HIS A 132 -41.63 -39.89 47.23
N THR A 133 -40.90 -40.78 47.91
CA THR A 133 -41.23 -41.32 49.26
C THR A 133 -39.91 -41.38 50.04
N SER A 134 -39.59 -40.71 51.17
CA SER A 134 -40.24 -40.30 52.43
C SER A 134 -39.88 -41.21 53.62
N ALA A 135 -39.19 -40.64 54.64
CA ALA A 135 -39.25 -40.98 56.10
C ALA A 135 -38.18 -40.13 56.84
N VAL A 136 -38.47 -38.98 57.49
CA VAL A 136 -39.13 -38.66 58.78
C VAL A 136 -38.39 -39.10 60.05
N ALA A 137 -37.89 -38.13 60.83
CA ALA A 137 -37.83 -38.14 62.30
C ALA A 137 -37.81 -36.68 62.86
N LYS A 138 -38.47 -36.44 64.01
CA LYS A 138 -38.96 -35.15 64.55
C LYS A 138 -38.14 -34.59 65.75
N GLY A 139 -38.24 -33.26 65.93
CA GLY A 139 -38.30 -32.48 67.22
C GLY A 139 -36.98 -32.27 67.99
N SER A 140 -36.71 -31.20 68.76
CA SER A 140 -37.50 -30.03 69.22
C SER A 140 -36.62 -29.03 70.03
N LYS A 141 -36.90 -27.71 69.91
CA LYS A 141 -36.79 -26.54 70.84
C LYS A 141 -35.49 -26.16 71.61
N GLU A 142 -35.18 -24.84 71.55
CA GLU A 142 -34.83 -23.85 72.63
C GLU A 142 -33.67 -22.88 72.27
N ASP A 143 -33.90 -21.56 72.49
CA ASP A 143 -32.94 -20.42 72.51
C ASP A 143 -32.14 -20.36 73.85
N PRO A 144 -31.12 -19.49 74.14
CA PRO A 144 -30.51 -18.35 73.40
C PRO A 144 -28.93 -18.26 73.38
N LYS A 145 -28.41 -17.24 72.65
CA LYS A 145 -27.05 -16.59 72.53
C LYS A 145 -26.07 -16.58 73.75
N PRO A 146 -24.76 -16.16 73.65
CA PRO A 146 -23.93 -15.65 72.52
C PRO A 146 -22.44 -16.16 72.43
N LEU A 147 -21.70 -15.60 71.45
CA LEU A 147 -20.23 -15.40 71.29
C LEU A 147 -19.41 -16.41 70.46
N GLY A 148 -18.61 -15.88 69.53
CA GLY A 148 -17.34 -16.48 69.09
C GLY A 148 -17.20 -16.79 67.60
N ASP A 149 -16.55 -15.86 66.90
CA ASP A 149 -15.60 -16.00 65.77
C ASP A 149 -15.77 -16.99 64.59
N GLU A 150 -15.47 -16.40 63.44
CA GLU A 150 -14.68 -16.91 62.32
C GLU A 150 -15.29 -17.84 61.23
N HIS A 151 -15.11 -17.32 60.00
CA HIS A 151 -14.77 -18.00 58.75
C HIS A 151 -15.80 -18.83 57.95
N ASN A 152 -16.19 -18.19 56.85
CA ASN A 152 -16.15 -18.66 55.45
C ASN A 152 -17.35 -19.39 54.80
N HIS A 153 -17.60 -18.89 53.59
CA HIS A 153 -18.23 -19.46 52.40
C HIS A 153 -19.76 -19.40 52.18
N SER A 154 -20.05 -18.81 51.01
CA SER A 154 -21.17 -18.98 50.08
C SER A 154 -22.56 -18.63 50.58
N HIS A 155 -23.29 -17.83 49.81
CA HIS A 155 -24.57 -18.28 49.23
C HIS A 155 -24.97 -17.37 48.06
N SER A 156 -25.33 -18.02 46.96
CA SER A 156 -26.26 -17.51 45.96
C SER A 156 -27.59 -17.13 46.62
N HIS A 157 -28.18 -16.01 46.21
CA HIS A 157 -29.62 -15.80 46.38
C HIS A 157 -30.24 -15.36 45.05
N MET A 158 -31.07 -16.26 44.52
CA MET A 158 -32.24 -15.91 43.73
C MET A 158 -33.27 -15.24 44.64
N HIS A 159 -33.99 -14.25 44.12
CA HIS A 159 -35.36 -13.98 44.53
C HIS A 159 -36.20 -13.66 43.28
N ASP A 160 -37.20 -14.52 43.07
CA ASP A 160 -38.38 -14.29 42.24
C ASP A 160 -39.22 -13.14 42.78
N HIS A 161 -39.86 -12.38 41.87
CA HIS A 161 -41.22 -11.86 42.06
C HIS A 161 -41.94 -11.65 40.71
N GLU A 162 -43.00 -12.43 40.53
CA GLU A 162 -44.23 -12.19 39.75
C GLU A 162 -44.93 -10.85 40.14
N HIS A 163 -45.79 -10.15 39.39
CA HIS A 163 -46.53 -10.30 38.14
C HIS A 163 -46.98 -8.91 37.63
N SER A 164 -47.25 -8.83 36.33
CA SER A 164 -48.26 -7.96 35.67
C SER A 164 -48.15 -6.43 35.72
N ARG A 165 -47.77 -5.81 34.59
CA ARG A 165 -48.53 -4.70 33.97
C ARG A 165 -48.38 -4.72 32.45
N SER A 166 -49.52 -4.61 31.79
CA SER A 166 -49.76 -4.44 30.36
C SER A 166 -48.91 -3.33 29.73
N HIS A 167 -48.23 -3.63 28.63
CA HIS A 167 -47.87 -2.62 27.64
C HIS A 167 -47.94 -3.21 26.22
N ASP A 168 -48.69 -2.50 25.39
CA ASP A 168 -48.82 -2.70 23.95
C ASP A 168 -47.45 -2.67 23.27
N HIS A 169 -47.08 -3.74 22.57
CA HIS A 169 -45.95 -3.73 21.67
C HIS A 169 -46.41 -4.07 20.25
N TYR A 170 -46.30 -3.05 19.40
CA TYR A 170 -46.36 -3.13 17.95
C TYR A 170 -45.47 -4.27 17.44
N HIS A 171 -46.08 -5.20 16.70
CA HIS A 171 -45.38 -6.21 15.91
C HIS A 171 -44.70 -5.56 14.69
N GLY A 172 -43.43 -5.21 14.83
CA GLY A 172 -42.53 -4.98 13.70
C GLY A 172 -41.78 -6.26 13.37
N HIS A 173 -42.40 -7.15 12.60
CA HIS A 173 -41.70 -8.29 11.99
C HIS A 173 -40.78 -7.76 10.88
N SER A 174 -39.52 -7.47 11.21
CA SER A 174 -38.45 -7.52 10.21
C SER A 174 -37.77 -8.88 10.32
N TYR A 175 -38.25 -9.82 9.51
CA TYR A 175 -37.42 -10.92 9.05
C TYR A 175 -36.29 -10.31 8.20
N ASP A 176 -35.23 -9.81 8.85
CA ASP A 176 -33.95 -9.66 8.18
C ASP A 176 -33.47 -11.11 7.96
N HIS A 177 -33.78 -11.63 6.78
CA HIS A 177 -33.07 -12.77 6.21
C HIS A 177 -31.62 -12.33 6.06
N ASP A 178 -30.83 -12.56 7.10
CA ASP A 178 -29.37 -12.57 7.04
C ASP A 178 -28.99 -13.69 6.06
N ASN A 179 -28.92 -13.33 4.78
CA ASN A 179 -28.04 -14.03 3.84
C ASN A 179 -26.61 -13.58 4.17
N SER A 180 -26.16 -13.97 5.36
CA SER A 180 -24.75 -14.13 5.65
C SER A 180 -24.17 -15.01 4.57
N HIS A 181 -22.99 -14.66 4.07
CA HIS A 181 -22.21 -15.59 3.26
C HIS A 181 -21.83 -16.75 4.18
N ASP A 182 -22.72 -17.73 4.22
CA ASP A 182 -22.37 -19.10 4.53
C ASP A 182 -21.14 -19.41 3.69
N HIS A 183 -20.03 -19.69 4.35
CA HIS A 183 -19.10 -20.67 3.83
C HIS A 183 -19.90 -21.97 3.71
N GLN A 184 -20.67 -22.13 2.64
CA GLN A 184 -21.15 -23.45 2.27
C GLN A 184 -19.89 -24.29 2.14
N SER A 185 -19.77 -25.23 3.07
CA SER A 185 -18.75 -26.26 3.18
C SER A 185 -18.30 -26.66 1.79
N SER A 186 -17.09 -26.21 1.45
CA SER A 186 -16.56 -26.26 0.10
C SER A 186 -16.05 -27.65 -0.20
N GLY A 187 -16.49 -28.08 -1.37
CA GLY A 187 -16.70 -29.46 -1.65
C GLY A 187 -15.74 -30.08 -2.61
N GLY A 188 -14.45 -29.83 -2.47
CA GLY A 188 -13.43 -30.33 -3.39
C GLY A 188 -12.45 -31.27 -2.69
N LYS A 189 -11.86 -32.19 -3.44
CA LYS A 189 -10.78 -33.07 -2.97
C LYS A 189 -9.78 -32.23 -2.18
N LEU A 190 -9.71 -32.44 -0.86
CA LEU A 190 -8.85 -31.65 0.02
C LEU A 190 -7.40 -31.84 -0.42
N ARG A 191 -6.80 -30.76 -0.92
CA ARG A 191 -5.41 -30.75 -1.35
C ARG A 191 -4.53 -30.19 -0.26
N ASN A 192 -3.36 -30.78 -0.06
CA ASN A 192 -2.33 -30.24 0.84
C ASN A 192 -1.25 -29.48 0.04
N LEU A 193 -0.37 -28.77 0.76
CA LEU A 193 0.70 -28.00 0.13
C LEU A 193 1.60 -28.85 -0.80
N PRO A 194 2.04 -30.08 -0.43
CA PRO A 194 2.82 -30.93 -1.33
C PRO A 194 2.11 -31.24 -2.65
N GLN A 195 0.80 -31.51 -2.62
CA GLN A 195 0.01 -31.79 -3.83
C GLN A 195 -0.08 -30.57 -4.73
N ILE A 196 -0.41 -29.39 -4.16
CA ILE A 196 -0.49 -28.13 -4.91
C ILE A 196 0.87 -27.76 -5.52
N THR A 197 1.94 -27.89 -4.72
CA THR A 197 3.31 -27.63 -5.16
C THR A 197 3.71 -28.57 -6.30
N LYS A 198 3.36 -29.85 -6.22
CA LYS A 198 3.62 -30.82 -7.28
C LYS A 198 2.91 -30.41 -8.57
N MET A 199 1.61 -30.13 -8.51
CA MET A 199 0.82 -29.70 -9.68
C MET A 199 1.44 -28.47 -10.35
N LEU A 200 1.76 -27.43 -9.57
CA LEU A 200 2.34 -26.19 -10.09
C LEU A 200 3.74 -26.37 -10.67
N ARG A 201 4.59 -27.23 -10.08
CA ARG A 201 5.93 -27.53 -10.61
C ARG A 201 5.90 -28.38 -11.87
N SER A 202 4.89 -29.23 -12.03
CA SER A 202 4.71 -30.05 -13.23
C SER A 202 3.95 -29.34 -14.36
N ALA A 203 3.36 -28.18 -14.08
CA ALA A 203 2.59 -27.41 -15.06
C ALA A 203 3.50 -26.97 -16.23
N PRO A 204 3.10 -27.22 -17.49
CA PRO A 204 3.86 -26.75 -18.63
C PRO A 204 4.01 -25.23 -18.65
N SER A 205 5.24 -24.73 -18.83
CA SER A 205 5.56 -23.29 -18.75
C SER A 205 4.86 -22.41 -19.78
N HIS A 206 4.36 -23.00 -20.88
CA HIS A 206 3.57 -22.30 -21.89
C HIS A 206 2.12 -22.05 -21.48
N HIS A 207 1.63 -22.77 -20.47
CA HIS A 207 0.33 -22.53 -19.83
C HIS A 207 0.50 -21.74 -18.53
N ILE A 208 1.36 -22.21 -17.64
CA ILE A 208 1.65 -21.56 -16.36
C ILE A 208 3.12 -21.13 -16.37
N PRO A 209 3.43 -19.84 -16.62
CA PRO A 209 4.79 -19.35 -16.59
C PRO A 209 5.50 -19.69 -15.29
N THR A 210 6.80 -20.01 -15.35
CA THR A 210 7.58 -20.47 -14.18
C THR A 210 7.44 -19.52 -12.98
N ARG A 211 7.49 -18.21 -13.21
CA ARG A 211 7.34 -17.22 -12.14
C ARG A 211 5.94 -17.20 -11.51
N VAL A 212 4.90 -17.40 -12.33
CA VAL A 212 3.52 -17.54 -11.83
C VAL A 212 3.42 -18.78 -10.93
N ALA A 213 3.98 -19.91 -11.35
CA ALA A 213 4.02 -21.13 -10.54
C ALA A 213 4.78 -20.91 -9.22
N THR A 214 5.94 -20.26 -9.26
CA THR A 214 6.75 -19.94 -8.08
C THR A 214 5.98 -19.05 -7.09
N LEU A 215 5.40 -17.94 -7.55
CA LEU A 215 4.62 -17.02 -6.69
C LEU A 215 3.38 -17.70 -6.11
N ALA A 216 2.71 -18.57 -6.88
CA ALA A 216 1.59 -19.35 -6.38
C ALA A 216 2.02 -20.30 -5.26
N ILE A 217 3.15 -21.01 -5.44
CA ILE A 217 3.71 -21.90 -4.41
C ILE A 217 4.06 -21.09 -3.15
N GLU A 218 4.64 -19.91 -3.30
CA GLU A 218 4.95 -19.02 -2.16
C GLU A 218 3.68 -18.57 -1.42
N ALA A 219 2.62 -18.22 -2.14
CA ALA A 219 1.34 -17.82 -1.54
C ALA A 219 0.72 -18.98 -0.75
N PHE A 220 0.66 -20.17 -1.34
CA PHE A 220 0.19 -21.37 -0.64
C PHE A 220 1.09 -21.77 0.53
N THR A 221 2.39 -21.53 0.44
CA THR A 221 3.33 -21.79 1.53
C THR A 221 3.10 -20.83 2.70
N ALA A 222 2.96 -19.52 2.43
CA ALA A 222 2.67 -18.52 3.46
C ALA A 222 1.36 -18.83 4.20
N LEU A 223 0.36 -19.25 3.45
CA LEU A 223 -0.91 -19.70 3.99
C LEU A 223 -0.78 -20.98 4.83
N ALA A 224 -0.07 -22.01 4.32
CA ALA A 224 0.15 -23.24 5.06
C ALA A 224 0.89 -22.98 6.38
N GLN A 225 1.82 -22.02 6.40
CA GLN A 225 2.49 -21.58 7.63
C GLN A 225 1.52 -20.92 8.62
N ALA A 226 0.58 -20.10 8.14
CA ALA A 226 -0.43 -19.47 8.98
C ALA A 226 -1.42 -20.48 9.57
N GLU A 227 -1.83 -21.46 8.77
CA GLU A 227 -2.69 -22.57 9.18
C GLU A 227 -1.98 -23.50 10.18
N MET A 228 -0.71 -23.84 9.91
CA MET A 228 0.13 -24.62 10.82
C MET A 228 0.21 -23.98 12.21
N ARG A 229 0.41 -22.66 12.28
CA ARG A 229 0.46 -21.91 13.55
C ARG A 229 -0.90 -21.88 14.25
N THR A 230 -1.98 -21.77 13.49
CA THR A 230 -3.36 -21.76 14.01
C THR A 230 -3.75 -23.12 14.60
N HIS A 231 -3.33 -24.20 13.96
CA HIS A 231 -3.68 -25.58 14.35
C HIS A 231 -2.62 -26.31 15.18
N GLY A 232 -1.44 -25.72 15.37
CA GLY A 232 -0.33 -26.33 16.11
C GLY A 232 0.25 -27.58 15.44
N ALA A 233 0.20 -27.68 14.11
CA ALA A 233 0.76 -28.81 13.39
C ALA A 233 2.29 -28.83 13.47
N GLU A 234 2.89 -30.02 13.60
CA GLU A 234 4.34 -30.19 13.77
C GLU A 234 5.13 -29.96 12.47
N SER A 235 4.48 -30.07 11.31
CA SER A 235 5.08 -29.85 9.99
C SER A 235 4.08 -29.22 9.01
N ILE A 236 4.60 -28.36 8.14
CA ILE A 236 3.84 -27.69 7.08
C ILE A 236 3.23 -28.67 6.07
N ASP A 237 3.87 -29.82 5.85
CA ASP A 237 3.42 -30.84 4.90
C ASP A 237 2.18 -31.60 5.36
N GLN A 238 1.91 -31.56 6.67
CA GLN A 238 0.75 -32.22 7.31
C GLN A 238 -0.47 -31.29 7.41
N VAL A 239 -0.32 -30.02 7.01
CA VAL A 239 -1.43 -29.06 7.00
C VAL A 239 -2.39 -29.41 5.87
N HIS A 240 -3.59 -29.83 6.24
CA HIS A 240 -4.72 -29.84 5.33
C HIS A 240 -5.38 -28.47 5.41
N PHE A 241 -5.51 -27.80 4.27
CA PHE A 241 -6.19 -26.51 4.22
C PHE A 241 -7.67 -26.72 4.50
N HIS A 242 -8.15 -26.21 5.63
CA HIS A 242 -9.56 -26.30 6.00
C HIS A 242 -10.44 -25.39 5.13
N GLU A 243 -9.86 -24.30 4.60
CA GLU A 243 -10.60 -23.28 3.84
C GLU A 243 -10.03 -23.00 2.44
N VAL A 244 -8.80 -23.44 2.13
CA VAL A 244 -8.03 -22.91 0.98
C VAL A 244 -7.42 -23.98 0.06
N GLY A 245 -7.68 -25.26 0.34
CA GLY A 245 -7.35 -26.39 -0.54
C GLY A 245 -8.44 -26.69 -1.57
N ALA A 246 -9.52 -25.90 -1.53
CA ALA A 246 -10.64 -25.96 -2.46
C ALA A 246 -10.23 -25.38 -3.83
N VAL A 247 -10.91 -25.87 -4.87
CA VAL A 247 -10.62 -25.48 -6.26
C VAL A 247 -10.73 -23.97 -6.45
N ASP A 248 -11.69 -23.32 -5.79
CA ASP A 248 -11.91 -21.86 -5.83
C ASP A 248 -10.65 -21.08 -5.43
N SER A 249 -9.96 -21.50 -4.36
CA SER A 249 -8.75 -20.83 -3.90
C SER A 249 -7.55 -21.04 -4.84
N ILE A 250 -7.48 -22.19 -5.51
CA ILE A 250 -6.45 -22.44 -6.53
C ILE A 250 -6.71 -21.59 -7.77
N VAL A 251 -7.95 -21.55 -8.23
CA VAL A 251 -8.37 -20.73 -9.37
C VAL A 251 -8.17 -19.24 -9.07
N ASP A 252 -8.56 -18.76 -7.88
CA ASP A 252 -8.35 -17.37 -7.48
C ASP A 252 -6.86 -17.00 -7.43
N THR A 253 -6.04 -17.85 -6.82
CA THR A 253 -4.60 -17.60 -6.65
C THR A 253 -3.87 -17.64 -7.98
N VAL A 254 -3.97 -18.75 -8.71
CA VAL A 254 -3.25 -18.95 -9.98
C VAL A 254 -3.85 -18.07 -11.07
N GLY A 255 -5.18 -17.94 -11.12
CA GLY A 255 -5.89 -17.08 -12.06
C GLY A 255 -5.54 -15.60 -11.87
N THR A 256 -5.46 -15.09 -10.64
CA THR A 256 -5.02 -13.71 -10.38
C THR A 256 -3.58 -13.49 -10.88
N LEU A 257 -2.67 -14.40 -10.57
CA LEU A 257 -1.27 -14.28 -11.00
C LEU A 257 -1.11 -14.36 -12.52
N LEU A 258 -1.83 -15.25 -13.20
CA LEU A 258 -1.90 -15.30 -14.66
C LEU A 258 -2.51 -14.03 -15.24
N ALA A 259 -3.57 -13.49 -14.63
CA ALA A 259 -4.20 -12.27 -15.10
C ALA A 259 -3.23 -11.09 -15.02
N LEU A 260 -2.51 -10.93 -13.90
CA LEU A 260 -1.46 -9.92 -13.75
C LEU A 260 -0.34 -10.12 -14.79
N HIS A 261 0.08 -11.36 -15.03
CA HIS A 261 1.06 -11.67 -16.06
C HIS A 261 0.59 -11.22 -17.46
N TYR A 262 -0.65 -11.54 -17.84
CA TYR A 262 -1.22 -11.14 -19.13
C TYR A 262 -1.50 -9.64 -19.26
N LEU A 263 -1.72 -8.95 -18.14
CA LEU A 263 -1.82 -7.50 -18.08
C LEU A 263 -0.45 -6.80 -18.20
N GLY A 264 0.65 -7.56 -18.31
CA GLY A 264 2.01 -7.05 -18.46
C GLY A 264 2.62 -6.54 -17.15
N VAL A 265 2.05 -6.92 -16.01
CA VAL A 265 2.58 -6.57 -14.69
C VAL A 265 3.92 -7.28 -14.50
N ASN A 266 4.94 -6.53 -14.09
CA ASN A 266 6.24 -7.12 -13.79
C ASN A 266 6.12 -7.98 -12.53
N LEU A 267 6.12 -9.30 -12.70
CA LEU A 267 6.10 -10.25 -11.59
C LEU A 267 7.53 -10.64 -11.12
N GLY A 268 8.58 -9.97 -11.61
CA GLY A 268 9.98 -10.23 -11.29
C GLY A 268 10.53 -11.44 -12.06
N LEU A 269 10.65 -11.30 -13.39
CA LEU A 269 10.94 -12.42 -14.29
C LEU A 269 12.44 -12.68 -14.54
N ASP A 270 13.30 -11.69 -14.33
CA ASP A 270 14.75 -11.79 -14.58
C ASP A 270 15.52 -10.99 -13.49
N ASN A 271 16.63 -11.54 -12.97
CA ASN A 271 17.64 -10.90 -12.11
C ASN A 271 17.12 -9.94 -11.01
N ASP A 272 16.96 -10.42 -9.77
CA ASP A 272 16.78 -9.61 -8.54
C ASP A 272 15.67 -8.53 -8.53
N ASP A 273 14.90 -8.36 -9.61
CA ASP A 273 13.82 -7.38 -9.70
C ASP A 273 12.60 -7.84 -8.89
N ALA A 274 12.24 -7.02 -7.89
CA ALA A 274 11.03 -7.23 -7.09
C ALA A 274 9.75 -7.12 -7.94
N ALA A 275 8.72 -7.88 -7.58
CA ALA A 275 7.41 -7.78 -8.24
C ALA A 275 6.86 -6.34 -8.12
N ALA A 276 6.40 -5.77 -9.24
CA ALA A 276 5.81 -4.44 -9.33
C ALA A 276 4.35 -4.43 -8.87
N VAL A 277 4.10 -4.90 -7.65
CA VAL A 277 2.75 -4.94 -7.05
C VAL A 277 2.76 -4.29 -5.66
N THR A 278 1.78 -3.43 -5.41
CA THR A 278 1.58 -2.77 -4.12
C THR A 278 0.13 -2.81 -3.68
N CYS A 279 -0.13 -2.56 -2.40
CA CYS A 279 -1.49 -2.42 -1.90
C CYS A 279 -1.64 -1.29 -0.87
N SER A 280 -2.86 -0.77 -0.72
CA SER A 280 -3.20 0.09 0.42
C SER A 280 -3.13 -0.69 1.74
N PRO A 281 -3.22 -0.03 2.91
CA PRO A 281 -3.38 -0.74 4.17
C PRO A 281 -4.62 -1.63 4.13
N LEU A 282 -4.54 -2.81 4.75
CA LEU A 282 -5.60 -3.80 4.76
C LEU A 282 -6.65 -3.45 5.82
N PRO A 283 -7.94 -3.30 5.45
CA PRO A 283 -8.98 -2.98 6.42
C PRO A 283 -9.31 -4.19 7.30
N LEU A 284 -9.30 -3.98 8.61
CA LEU A 284 -9.74 -4.98 9.59
C LEU A 284 -11.24 -4.80 9.88
N GLY A 285 -12.01 -5.86 9.67
CA GLY A 285 -13.42 -5.92 10.07
C GLY A 285 -13.59 -6.07 11.58
N GLU A 286 -14.84 -6.04 12.04
CA GLU A 286 -15.20 -6.26 13.45
C GLU A 286 -16.17 -7.43 13.64
N GLY A 287 -16.36 -7.89 14.87
CA GLY A 287 -17.30 -8.95 15.20
C GLY A 287 -16.71 -10.36 15.07
N THR A 288 -17.56 -11.31 14.69
CA THR A 288 -17.19 -12.73 14.58
C THR A 288 -17.54 -13.30 13.21
N VAL A 289 -16.89 -14.39 12.84
CA VAL A 289 -17.17 -15.18 11.63
C VAL A 289 -17.43 -16.63 12.03
N TRP A 290 -18.34 -17.30 11.35
CA TRP A 290 -18.58 -18.73 11.53
C TRP A 290 -17.68 -19.53 10.57
N THR A 291 -16.88 -20.43 11.12
CA THR A 291 -16.01 -21.33 10.35
C THR A 291 -16.24 -22.78 10.78
N ALA A 292 -15.49 -23.72 10.19
CA ALA A 292 -15.45 -25.11 10.67
C ALA A 292 -15.01 -25.23 12.15
N HIS A 293 -14.44 -24.17 12.71
CA HIS A 293 -14.00 -24.07 14.11
C HIS A 293 -15.03 -23.35 15.01
N GLY A 294 -16.23 -23.08 14.49
CA GLY A 294 -17.28 -22.33 15.18
C GLY A 294 -17.12 -20.82 15.02
N HIS A 295 -17.62 -20.04 15.99
CA HIS A 295 -17.48 -18.59 15.98
C HIS A 295 -16.04 -18.17 16.34
N LEU A 296 -15.36 -17.53 15.39
CA LEU A 296 -14.04 -16.95 15.58
C LEU A 296 -14.13 -15.41 15.61
N PRO A 297 -13.25 -14.71 16.35
CA PRO A 297 -13.11 -13.27 16.22
C PRO A 297 -12.62 -12.90 14.82
N VAL A 298 -12.95 -11.68 14.38
CA VAL A 298 -12.41 -11.10 13.14
C VAL A 298 -11.20 -10.21 13.44
N PRO A 299 -10.09 -10.31 12.69
CA PRO A 299 -9.83 -11.30 11.63
C PRO A 299 -9.66 -12.72 12.20
N ALA A 300 -9.97 -13.73 11.38
CA ALA A 300 -9.74 -15.12 11.77
C ALA A 300 -8.25 -15.37 12.02
N PHE A 301 -7.90 -16.39 12.80
CA PHE A 301 -6.53 -16.61 13.27
C PHE A 301 -5.51 -16.79 12.14
N ALA A 302 -5.83 -17.55 11.09
CA ALA A 302 -4.93 -17.73 9.95
C ALA A 302 -4.72 -16.42 9.19
N THR A 303 -5.79 -15.67 8.91
CA THR A 303 -5.73 -14.33 8.31
C THR A 303 -4.87 -13.37 9.15
N GLY A 304 -5.06 -13.36 10.48
CA GLY A 304 -4.26 -12.55 11.39
C GLY A 304 -2.76 -12.88 11.34
N HIS A 305 -2.41 -14.16 11.20
CA HIS A 305 -1.01 -14.59 11.03
C HIS A 305 -0.43 -14.14 9.69
N LEU A 306 -1.19 -14.22 8.60
CA LEU A 306 -0.76 -13.76 7.26
C LEU A 306 -0.47 -12.25 7.23
N MET A 307 -1.24 -11.47 7.99
CA MET A 307 -1.10 -10.02 8.04
C MET A 307 0.08 -9.53 8.90
N ILE A 308 0.81 -10.40 9.59
CA ILE A 308 1.98 -9.99 10.38
C ILE A 308 3.03 -9.34 9.46
N GLY A 309 3.35 -8.06 9.70
CA GLY A 309 4.27 -7.28 8.86
C GLY A 309 3.60 -6.51 7.72
N MET A 310 2.29 -6.72 7.51
CA MET A 310 1.49 -5.91 6.58
C MET A 310 0.89 -4.70 7.30
N GLN A 311 0.72 -3.58 6.60
CA GLN A 311 -0.01 -2.44 7.17
C GLN A 311 -1.51 -2.72 7.18
N THR A 312 -2.14 -2.43 8.32
CA THR A 312 -3.58 -2.56 8.52
C THR A 312 -4.20 -1.21 8.86
N CYS A 313 -5.49 -1.08 8.63
CA CYS A 313 -6.29 0.08 9.03
C CYS A 313 -7.65 -0.37 9.58
N PRO A 314 -8.36 0.49 10.34
CA PRO A 314 -9.73 0.21 10.72
C PRO A 314 -10.61 0.06 9.47
N GLY A 315 -11.42 -0.99 9.41
CA GLY A 315 -12.39 -1.17 8.33
C GLY A 315 -13.49 -0.11 8.34
N PRO A 316 -14.32 -0.08 7.29
CA PRO A 316 -15.43 0.86 7.22
C PRO A 316 -16.40 0.69 8.39
N LYS A 317 -16.85 1.80 8.99
CA LYS A 317 -17.69 1.77 10.20
C LYS A 317 -18.95 0.92 10.00
N GLY A 318 -19.21 0.02 10.96
CA GLY A 318 -20.40 -0.83 11.00
C GLY A 318 -20.37 -2.03 10.06
N VAL A 319 -19.18 -2.37 9.53
CA VAL A 319 -18.99 -3.59 8.74
C VAL A 319 -18.53 -4.72 9.63
N THR A 320 -19.42 -5.68 9.84
CA THR A 320 -19.14 -6.90 10.60
C THR A 320 -18.67 -8.03 9.68
N GLY A 321 -17.76 -8.86 10.18
CA GLY A 321 -17.23 -10.02 9.47
C GLY A 321 -15.88 -9.76 8.82
N GLU A 322 -15.27 -10.82 8.32
CA GLU A 322 -13.96 -10.75 7.67
C GLU A 322 -14.02 -9.98 6.34
N LEU A 323 -13.20 -8.93 6.23
CA LEU A 323 -13.06 -8.05 5.06
C LEU A 323 -11.93 -8.45 4.13
N VAL A 324 -10.91 -9.11 4.67
CA VAL A 324 -9.77 -9.60 3.90
C VAL A 324 -9.66 -11.10 4.13
N THR A 325 -9.83 -11.87 3.06
CA THR A 325 -9.77 -13.34 3.14
C THR A 325 -8.33 -13.84 3.30
N PRO A 326 -8.12 -15.06 3.82
CA PRO A 326 -6.80 -15.70 3.87
C PRO A 326 -6.11 -15.72 2.49
N THR A 327 -6.84 -16.06 1.42
CA THR A 327 -6.32 -16.13 0.04
C THR A 327 -5.78 -14.77 -0.43
N ALA A 328 -6.55 -13.70 -0.25
CA ALA A 328 -6.11 -12.35 -0.62
C ALA A 328 -4.93 -11.87 0.23
N ALA A 329 -4.94 -12.14 1.55
CA ALA A 329 -3.83 -11.79 2.43
C ALA A 329 -2.53 -12.51 2.00
N ALA A 330 -2.61 -13.81 1.65
CA ALA A 330 -1.46 -14.58 1.17
C ALA A 330 -0.91 -14.06 -0.16
N LEU A 331 -1.79 -13.80 -1.15
CA LEU A 331 -1.41 -13.20 -2.44
C LEU A 331 -0.73 -11.84 -2.26
N LEU A 332 -1.38 -10.93 -1.53
CA LEU A 332 -0.87 -9.58 -1.32
C LEU A 332 0.44 -9.59 -0.55
N ARG A 333 0.61 -10.49 0.43
CA ARG A 333 1.87 -10.67 1.17
C ARG A 333 3.03 -11.02 0.25
N VAL A 334 2.84 -12.01 -0.63
CA VAL A 334 3.87 -12.46 -1.57
C VAL A 334 4.15 -11.40 -2.62
N LEU A 335 3.10 -10.85 -3.23
CA LEU A 335 3.21 -9.86 -4.28
C LEU A 335 3.80 -8.52 -3.81
N SER A 336 3.58 -8.11 -2.56
CA SER A 336 4.15 -6.87 -1.99
C SER A 336 5.51 -7.05 -1.32
N GLY A 337 6.05 -8.28 -1.28
CA GLY A 337 7.39 -8.56 -0.74
C GLY A 337 7.47 -8.46 0.79
N VAL A 338 6.39 -8.74 1.52
CA VAL A 338 6.38 -8.68 2.99
C VAL A 338 7.10 -9.90 3.58
N ASP A 339 8.20 -9.63 4.30
CA ASP A 339 9.06 -10.67 4.89
C ASP A 339 8.32 -11.57 5.88
N SER A 340 8.52 -12.89 5.74
CA SER A 340 7.98 -13.95 6.60
C SER A 340 8.97 -14.45 7.65
N SER A 341 10.24 -14.03 7.57
CA SER A 341 11.26 -14.31 8.58
C SER A 341 11.10 -13.33 9.75
N ARG A 342 10.60 -13.83 10.89
CA ARG A 342 10.55 -13.06 12.14
C ARG A 342 11.93 -12.91 12.81
N ASP A 343 12.95 -13.60 12.27
CA ASP A 343 14.22 -13.83 12.95
C ASP A 343 15.41 -13.11 12.29
N GLY A 344 15.18 -12.33 11.22
CA GLY A 344 16.24 -11.55 10.54
C GLY A 344 17.38 -12.42 9.97
N LYS A 345 17.17 -13.73 9.88
CA LYS A 345 18.16 -14.75 9.51
C LYS A 345 17.56 -15.77 8.54
N ASP A 346 16.99 -15.29 7.44
CA ASP A 346 17.14 -15.96 6.14
C ASP A 346 16.59 -14.99 5.08
N ARG A 347 17.47 -14.16 4.53
CA ARG A 347 17.13 -13.35 3.36
C ARG A 347 17.31 -14.26 2.15
N GLY A 348 16.23 -14.92 1.72
CA GLY A 348 16.20 -15.46 0.36
C GLY A 348 16.52 -14.33 -0.63
N PRO A 349 17.21 -14.62 -1.75
CA PRO A 349 17.74 -13.58 -2.65
C PRO A 349 16.67 -12.70 -3.32
N TYR A 350 15.38 -13.05 -3.19
CA TYR A 350 14.28 -12.44 -3.95
C TYR A 350 13.53 -11.28 -3.24
N TRP A 351 13.92 -10.89 -2.02
CA TRP A 351 13.07 -10.07 -1.12
C TRP A 351 13.52 -8.64 -0.87
N GLN A 352 14.20 -8.01 -1.82
CA GLN A 352 14.66 -6.62 -1.70
C GLN A 352 13.60 -5.64 -2.23
N SER A 353 12.62 -5.30 -1.40
CA SER A 353 11.71 -4.18 -1.71
C SER A 353 11.96 -3.02 -0.75
N THR A 354 12.49 -1.92 -1.29
CA THR A 354 12.72 -0.60 -0.66
C THR A 354 11.40 0.16 -0.40
N TRP A 355 10.27 -0.54 -0.35
CA TRP A 355 8.95 0.08 -0.46
C TRP A 355 8.27 0.30 0.89
N VAL A 356 7.58 1.44 1.02
CA VAL A 356 6.76 1.78 2.19
C VAL A 356 5.35 1.26 1.97
N PRO A 357 4.85 0.29 2.75
CA PRO A 357 3.48 -0.18 2.59
C PRO A 357 2.47 0.97 2.74
N GLY A 358 1.34 0.85 2.03
CA GLY A 358 0.14 1.64 2.33
C GLY A 358 -0.05 2.97 1.60
N ARG A 359 0.80 3.36 0.65
CA ARG A 359 0.49 4.46 -0.28
C ARG A 359 0.63 4.01 -1.74
N PRO A 360 -0.29 4.41 -2.63
CA PRO A 360 -0.09 4.20 -4.06
C PRO A 360 1.24 4.84 -4.48
N PRO A 361 2.08 4.15 -5.26
CA PRO A 361 3.29 4.75 -5.80
C PRO A 361 2.94 5.94 -6.71
N SER A 362 3.88 6.86 -6.90
CA SER A 362 3.77 7.85 -7.96
C SER A 362 3.79 7.13 -9.31
N MET A 363 2.65 7.09 -9.99
CA MET A 363 2.49 6.40 -11.27
C MET A 363 1.53 7.14 -12.20
N ILE A 364 1.67 6.90 -13.50
CA ILE A 364 0.70 7.33 -14.52
C ILE A 364 -0.30 6.19 -14.73
N PRO A 365 -1.57 6.31 -14.28
CA PRO A 365 -2.55 5.24 -14.44
C PRO A 365 -2.87 4.99 -15.92
N ARG A 366 -2.81 3.72 -16.34
CA ARG A 366 -3.19 3.23 -17.67
C ARG A 366 -4.55 2.56 -17.68
N ALA A 367 -4.90 1.86 -16.60
CA ALA A 367 -6.17 1.16 -16.48
C ALA A 367 -6.62 1.08 -15.03
N VAL A 368 -7.93 0.98 -14.82
CA VAL A 368 -8.56 0.76 -13.52
C VAL A 368 -9.56 -0.38 -13.66
N GLY A 369 -9.52 -1.31 -12.73
CA GLY A 369 -10.50 -2.38 -12.63
C GLY A 369 -11.10 -2.43 -11.23
N ILE A 370 -12.37 -2.83 -11.14
CA ILE A 370 -13.11 -2.93 -9.89
C ILE A 370 -13.67 -4.35 -9.75
N GLY A 371 -13.17 -5.09 -8.77
CA GLY A 371 -13.67 -6.41 -8.40
C GLY A 371 -14.71 -6.32 -7.29
N ALA A 372 -15.86 -6.98 -7.46
CA ALA A 372 -16.96 -7.00 -6.50
C ALA A 372 -16.83 -8.20 -5.58
N GLY A 373 -16.87 -7.96 -4.27
CA GLY A 373 -16.96 -9.04 -3.29
C GLY A 373 -18.39 -9.56 -3.18
N THR A 374 -18.54 -10.73 -2.56
CA THR A 374 -19.83 -11.44 -2.50
C THR A 374 -20.78 -10.83 -1.46
N LYS A 375 -20.25 -10.38 -0.31
CA LYS A 375 -20.99 -9.69 0.76
C LYS A 375 -21.55 -8.34 0.30
N ASP A 376 -22.74 -7.99 0.77
CA ASP A 376 -23.35 -6.67 0.59
C ASP A 376 -23.41 -5.94 1.93
N PHE A 377 -22.80 -4.76 2.02
CA PHE A 377 -22.85 -3.93 3.22
C PHE A 377 -23.80 -2.74 3.04
N LYS A 378 -24.58 -2.43 4.09
CA LYS A 378 -25.63 -1.38 4.03
C LYS A 378 -25.09 0.00 3.66
N ARG A 379 -23.85 0.33 4.06
CA ARG A 379 -23.27 1.70 3.92
C ARG A 379 -22.00 1.78 3.09
N HIS A 380 -21.46 0.65 2.65
CA HIS A 380 -20.16 0.59 1.97
C HIS A 380 -20.22 -0.37 0.78
N PRO A 381 -19.72 0.01 -0.40
CA PRO A 381 -19.58 -0.93 -1.50
C PRO A 381 -18.47 -1.94 -1.18
N ASN A 382 -18.78 -3.23 -1.26
CA ASN A 382 -17.78 -4.30 -1.13
C ASN A 382 -17.06 -4.48 -2.47
N VAL A 383 -16.03 -3.68 -2.70
CA VAL A 383 -15.25 -3.61 -3.94
C VAL A 383 -13.76 -3.44 -3.70
N LEU A 384 -12.95 -4.11 -4.51
CA LEU A 384 -11.50 -3.95 -4.57
C LEU A 384 -11.15 -3.21 -5.85
N ARG A 385 -10.30 -2.18 -5.76
CA ARG A 385 -9.86 -1.45 -6.94
C ARG A 385 -8.42 -1.82 -7.28
N LEU A 386 -8.20 -2.22 -8.53
CA LEU A 386 -6.89 -2.36 -9.14
C LEU A 386 -6.60 -1.12 -9.98
N ILE A 387 -5.42 -0.54 -9.81
CA ILE A 387 -4.90 0.53 -10.67
C ILE A 387 -3.62 0.02 -11.31
N LEU A 388 -3.60 -0.04 -12.64
CA LEU A 388 -2.42 -0.39 -13.44
C LEU A 388 -1.80 0.88 -13.99
N GLY A 389 -0.47 1.00 -13.97
CA GLY A 389 0.20 2.18 -14.48
C GLY A 389 1.72 2.07 -14.54
N ASP A 390 2.35 3.08 -15.13
CA ASP A 390 3.81 3.17 -15.21
C ASP A 390 4.35 3.86 -13.95
N ILE A 391 5.31 3.25 -13.24
CA ILE A 391 5.98 3.89 -12.11
C ILE A 391 6.76 5.10 -12.62
N MET A 392 6.62 6.22 -11.92
CA MET A 392 7.53 7.35 -12.10
C MET A 392 8.81 7.05 -11.32
N HIS A 393 9.81 6.45 -11.96
CA HIS A 393 11.13 6.26 -11.34
C HIS A 393 11.70 7.63 -10.96
N GLN A 394 11.89 7.84 -9.65
CA GLN A 394 12.83 8.85 -9.19
C GLN A 394 14.22 8.30 -9.52
N THR A 395 14.97 8.95 -10.40
CA THR A 395 16.40 8.65 -10.58
C THR A 395 17.11 8.88 -9.25
N HIS A 396 17.26 7.81 -8.47
CA HIS A 396 18.21 7.73 -7.37
C HIS A 396 19.60 7.66 -7.99
N CYS A 397 20.50 8.55 -7.59
CA CYS A 397 21.92 8.36 -7.81
C CYS A 397 22.42 7.40 -6.73
N ASP A 398 22.91 6.23 -7.13
CA ASP A 398 23.55 5.27 -6.24
C ASP A 398 24.65 5.95 -5.42
N SER A 399 24.62 5.72 -4.11
CA SER A 399 25.67 6.14 -3.21
C SER A 399 26.41 4.90 -2.73
N ASP A 400 27.57 4.65 -3.32
CA ASP A 400 28.52 3.60 -2.90
C ASP A 400 28.85 3.76 -1.40
N ALA A 401 28.57 2.72 -0.61
CA ALA A 401 28.98 2.65 0.80
C ALA A 401 30.28 1.85 0.93
N LEU A 402 31.35 2.50 1.42
CA LEU A 402 32.63 1.87 1.78
C LEU A 402 32.67 1.64 3.30
N VAL A 403 33.02 0.42 3.73
CA VAL A 403 33.28 0.08 5.14
C VAL A 403 34.79 -0.04 5.36
N VAL A 404 35.33 0.64 6.37
CA VAL A 404 36.72 0.52 6.82
C VAL A 404 36.69 -0.08 8.24
N THR A 405 37.43 -1.16 8.47
CA THR A 405 37.62 -1.75 9.82
C THR A 405 39.03 -1.48 10.33
N GLU A 406 39.16 -0.94 11.54
CA GLU A 406 40.43 -0.86 12.26
C GLU A 406 40.69 -2.14 13.07
N SER A 407 41.91 -2.65 13.01
CA SER A 407 42.42 -3.64 13.96
C SER A 407 43.50 -3.01 14.84
N ALA A 408 43.21 -2.87 16.13
CA ALA A 408 44.14 -2.32 17.11
C ALA A 408 45.25 -3.33 17.44
N GLY A 409 46.48 -3.02 17.03
CA GLY A 409 47.70 -3.61 17.58
C GLY A 409 48.43 -2.57 18.42
N GLU A 410 48.76 -2.92 19.67
CA GLU A 410 49.52 -2.04 20.56
C GLU A 410 50.89 -1.66 19.95
N GLY A 411 51.08 -0.36 19.66
CA GLY A 411 52.41 0.26 19.65
C GLY A 411 53.08 0.65 18.32
N SER A 412 52.39 0.74 17.18
CA SER A 412 52.95 1.38 15.96
C SER A 412 51.87 1.94 15.02
N GLU A 413 52.21 2.94 14.21
CA GLU A 413 51.31 3.71 13.32
C GLU A 413 50.27 2.84 12.57
N PRO A 414 49.01 3.30 12.43
CA PRO A 414 47.94 2.52 11.81
C PRO A 414 48.19 2.32 10.31
N ASN A 415 48.15 1.07 9.87
CA ASN A 415 48.22 0.69 8.47
C ASN A 415 46.79 0.49 7.95
N TYR A 416 46.37 1.27 6.95
CA TYR A 416 45.02 1.20 6.37
C TYR A 416 45.02 0.24 5.18
N ASP A 417 44.30 -0.88 5.28
CA ASP A 417 44.06 -1.77 4.15
C ASP A 417 42.69 -1.43 3.53
N VAL A 418 42.68 -1.07 2.24
CA VAL A 418 41.46 -0.70 1.51
C VAL A 418 41.04 -1.87 0.64
N THR A 419 40.06 -2.63 1.11
CA THR A 419 39.45 -3.71 0.32
C THR A 419 38.16 -3.20 -0.33
N LYS A 420 38.04 -3.33 -1.65
CA LYS A 420 36.75 -3.14 -2.34
C LYS A 420 35.79 -4.21 -1.86
N VAL A 421 34.71 -3.80 -1.20
CA VAL A 421 33.60 -4.68 -0.85
C VAL A 421 32.62 -4.68 -2.03
N SER A 422 32.56 -5.79 -2.75
CA SER A 422 31.35 -6.14 -3.52
C SER A 422 30.24 -6.53 -2.54
N ASP A 423 28.97 -6.44 -2.95
CA ASP A 423 27.77 -6.59 -2.11
C ASP A 423 27.75 -7.79 -1.15
N ASP A 424 28.56 -8.82 -1.39
CA ASP A 424 28.72 -10.01 -0.54
C ASP A 424 29.36 -9.75 0.86
N PHE A 425 30.08 -8.65 1.10
CA PHE A 425 30.85 -8.48 2.36
C PHE A 425 30.17 -7.66 3.46
N LEU A 426 29.00 -7.07 3.23
CA LEU A 426 28.23 -6.36 4.26
C LEU A 426 27.42 -7.29 5.19
N HIS A 427 27.54 -8.61 5.01
CA HIS A 427 26.72 -9.60 5.71
C HIS A 427 27.30 -10.19 6.99
N THR A 428 28.44 -9.73 7.51
CA THR A 428 29.02 -10.31 8.73
C THR A 428 29.47 -9.28 9.77
N ASN A 429 28.80 -9.33 10.92
CA ASN A 429 29.23 -8.93 12.27
C ASN A 429 29.88 -7.55 12.45
N LEU A 430 29.13 -6.57 12.96
CA LEU A 430 29.67 -5.46 13.75
C LEU A 430 28.73 -5.13 14.92
N HIS A 431 29.04 -5.68 16.10
CA HIS A 431 28.69 -5.08 17.38
C HIS A 431 29.70 -3.95 17.67
N SER A 432 29.26 -2.91 18.39
CA SER A 432 29.99 -1.79 18.99
C SER A 432 30.56 -0.67 18.10
N GLU A 433 30.03 0.54 18.39
CA GLU A 433 30.56 1.91 18.46
C GLU A 433 31.67 2.46 17.53
N GLU A 434 31.43 3.73 17.15
CA GLU A 434 32.29 4.76 16.52
C GLU A 434 32.67 4.62 15.03
N VAL A 435 32.13 5.53 14.20
CA VAL A 435 32.67 5.81 12.85
C VAL A 435 33.00 7.30 12.75
N ILE A 436 34.29 7.60 12.69
CA ILE A 436 34.87 8.91 12.39
C ILE A 436 34.96 9.05 10.87
N ILE A 437 34.24 10.00 10.28
CA ILE A 437 34.28 10.26 8.82
C ILE A 437 35.33 11.34 8.52
N CYS A 438 36.49 10.93 8.03
CA CYS A 438 37.48 11.82 7.42
C CYS A 438 37.15 12.08 5.94
N LYS A 439 37.07 13.36 5.54
CA LYS A 439 36.92 13.79 4.15
C LYS A 439 38.27 13.76 3.44
N SER A 440 38.37 13.11 2.29
CA SER A 440 39.40 13.45 1.29
C SER A 440 38.76 13.75 -0.07
N LYS A 441 39.28 14.82 -0.67
CA LYS A 441 39.00 15.31 -2.02
C LYS A 441 39.77 14.43 -3.01
N GLU A 442 39.11 13.99 -4.09
CA GLU A 442 39.46 14.29 -5.48
C GLU A 442 38.75 13.33 -6.44
N SER A 443 38.30 13.93 -7.53
CA SER A 443 37.51 13.36 -8.62
C SER A 443 38.31 12.41 -9.50
N VAL A 444 37.77 11.23 -9.76
CA VAL A 444 38.12 10.44 -10.96
C VAL A 444 36.85 10.23 -11.76
N THR A 445 36.81 10.90 -12.91
CA THR A 445 35.76 10.82 -13.93
C THR A 445 35.93 9.54 -14.75
N THR A 446 34.90 8.70 -14.82
CA THR A 446 34.73 7.75 -15.93
C THR A 446 33.53 8.18 -16.74
N GLU A 447 33.84 8.86 -17.85
CA GLU A 447 32.92 9.24 -18.91
C GLU A 447 32.48 7.99 -19.67
N HIS A 448 31.18 7.69 -19.66
CA HIS A 448 30.44 7.13 -20.79
C HIS A 448 28.95 7.33 -20.51
N ASP A 449 28.42 8.50 -20.89
CA ASP A 449 26.99 8.69 -21.10
C ASP A 449 26.80 9.65 -22.28
N GLU A 450 25.95 9.25 -23.22
CA GLU A 450 25.84 9.86 -24.55
C GLU A 450 25.41 11.33 -24.49
N GLN A 451 26.14 12.16 -25.23
CA GLN A 451 26.00 13.62 -25.29
C GLN A 451 24.72 14.06 -26.02
N THR A 452 23.60 14.11 -25.31
CA THR A 452 22.57 15.13 -25.59
C THR A 452 22.75 16.29 -24.61
N PRO A 453 23.04 17.52 -25.09
CA PRO A 453 23.17 18.67 -24.20
C PRO A 453 21.82 18.92 -23.52
N LYS A 454 21.81 18.92 -22.18
CA LYS A 454 20.59 19.18 -21.40
C LYS A 454 20.06 20.58 -21.74
N LEU A 455 18.79 20.67 -22.14
CA LEU A 455 18.11 21.92 -22.54
C LEU A 455 17.91 22.92 -21.37
N TRP A 456 18.13 22.51 -20.13
CA TRP A 456 18.02 23.33 -18.92
C TRP A 456 19.09 22.96 -17.90
N ASP A 457 19.33 23.86 -16.94
CA ASP A 457 20.27 23.63 -15.84
C ASP A 457 19.61 22.78 -14.75
N MET A 458 20.38 21.86 -14.17
CA MET A 458 19.93 21.02 -13.06
C MET A 458 20.59 21.50 -11.77
N HIS A 459 19.78 21.99 -10.84
CA HIS A 459 20.25 22.44 -9.52
C HIS A 459 19.94 21.40 -8.45
N LYS A 460 20.90 21.13 -7.56
CA LYS A 460 20.68 20.36 -6.33
C LYS A 460 20.29 21.30 -5.21
N LEU A 461 19.11 21.10 -4.65
CA LEU A 461 18.53 21.91 -3.59
C LEU A 461 18.32 21.09 -2.31
N THR A 462 18.21 21.79 -1.19
CA THR A 462 17.70 21.21 0.06
C THR A 462 16.47 21.98 0.49
N HIS A 463 15.43 21.25 0.91
CA HIS A 463 14.20 21.79 1.49
C HIS A 463 14.18 21.51 3.00
N ILE A 464 13.93 22.55 3.79
CA ILE A 464 13.72 22.47 5.23
C ILE A 464 12.27 22.82 5.54
N GLN A 465 11.67 22.09 6.47
CA GLN A 465 10.30 22.29 6.94
C GLN A 465 10.22 22.22 8.47
N ALA A 466 9.46 23.12 9.08
CA ALA A 466 9.12 23.11 10.51
C ALA A 466 7.62 23.42 10.70
N ASN A 467 6.94 22.65 11.55
CA ASN A 467 5.54 22.91 11.92
C ASN A 467 5.49 23.56 13.29
N ILE A 468 4.81 24.71 13.38
CA ILE A 468 4.87 25.62 14.51
C ILE A 468 3.44 26.04 14.90
N ASP A 469 2.97 25.63 16.08
CA ASP A 469 1.62 25.92 16.59
C ASP A 469 1.58 27.01 17.66
N ASP A 470 2.73 27.54 18.08
CA ASP A 470 2.91 28.44 19.22
C ASP A 470 3.73 29.71 18.90
N ALA A 471 3.91 30.04 17.61
CA ALA A 471 4.52 31.29 17.15
C ALA A 471 3.49 32.25 16.53
N THR A 472 3.70 33.55 16.71
CA THR A 472 2.87 34.57 16.05
C THR A 472 3.26 34.74 14.58
N PRO A 473 2.33 35.20 13.72
CA PRO A 473 2.65 35.52 12.33
C PRO A 473 3.76 36.57 12.17
N GLU A 474 3.87 37.57 13.07
CA GLU A 474 4.96 38.55 12.98
C GLU A 474 6.34 37.89 13.19
N LEU A 475 6.44 36.95 14.14
CA LEU A 475 7.67 36.22 14.39
C LEU A 475 8.04 35.34 13.19
N LEU A 476 7.07 34.66 12.58
CA LEU A 476 7.29 33.82 11.41
C LEU A 476 7.69 34.64 10.17
N ALA A 477 7.09 35.82 9.97
CA ALA A 477 7.47 36.74 8.90
C ALA A 477 8.91 37.23 9.08
N HIS A 478 9.27 37.66 10.29
CA HIS A 478 10.65 38.07 10.59
C HIS A 478 11.67 36.93 10.37
N ALA A 479 11.34 35.71 10.79
CA ALA A 479 12.18 34.55 10.54
C ALA A 479 12.32 34.27 9.03
N ALA A 480 11.25 34.41 8.25
CA ALA A 480 11.28 34.20 6.80
C ALA A 480 12.21 35.19 6.08
N ASP A 481 12.17 36.47 6.45
CA ASP A 481 13.06 37.50 5.91
C ASP A 481 14.53 37.17 6.21
N LEU A 482 14.84 36.82 7.47
CA LEU A 482 16.20 36.40 7.85
C LEU A 482 16.68 35.18 7.07
N ILE A 483 15.80 34.20 6.83
CA ILE A 483 16.14 32.99 6.07
C ILE A 483 16.46 33.34 4.61
N LEU A 484 15.67 34.22 3.98
CA LEU A 484 15.94 34.71 2.62
C LEU A 484 17.27 35.47 2.54
N ASP A 485 17.49 36.42 3.45
CA ASP A 485 18.70 37.24 3.49
C ASP A 485 19.99 36.43 3.72
N ASN A 486 19.87 35.23 4.29
CA ASN A 486 21.00 34.37 4.64
C ASN A 486 21.23 33.19 3.69
N GLY A 487 20.59 33.22 2.52
CA GLY A 487 20.93 32.35 1.39
C GLY A 487 19.88 31.30 1.03
N ALA A 488 18.66 31.39 1.56
CA ALA A 488 17.54 30.66 0.98
C ALA A 488 17.19 31.24 -0.40
N ILE A 489 16.87 30.35 -1.32
CA ILE A 489 16.36 30.70 -2.65
C ILE A 489 14.89 31.12 -2.56
N ASP A 490 14.14 30.48 -1.66
CA ASP A 490 12.72 30.75 -1.45
C ASP A 490 12.30 30.32 -0.04
N VAL A 491 11.30 31.01 0.51
CA VAL A 491 10.72 30.77 1.83
C VAL A 491 9.22 31.00 1.75
N TRP A 492 8.44 30.07 2.30
CA TRP A 492 6.99 30.20 2.33
C TRP A 492 6.40 29.58 3.59
N ILE A 493 5.18 30.01 3.94
CA ILE A 493 4.47 29.60 5.14
C ILE A 493 3.09 29.07 4.74
N HIS A 494 2.77 27.83 5.14
CA HIS A 494 1.45 27.22 4.93
C HIS A 494 0.64 27.18 6.23
N PRO A 495 -0.64 27.60 6.26
CA PRO A 495 -1.51 27.33 7.39
C PRO A 495 -1.83 25.82 7.43
N ILE A 496 -1.72 25.23 8.61
CA ILE A 496 -2.03 23.81 8.87
C ILE A 496 -2.87 23.68 10.14
N VAL A 497 -3.52 22.54 10.32
CA VAL A 497 -4.18 22.18 11.58
C VAL A 497 -3.42 21.03 12.22
N MET A 498 -2.99 21.21 13.47
CA MET A 498 -2.27 20.20 14.25
C MET A 498 -3.18 19.51 15.26
N LYS A 499 -2.63 18.49 15.95
CA LYS A 499 -3.34 17.76 17.02
C LYS A 499 -4.00 18.71 18.02
N LYS A 500 -5.10 18.27 18.63
CA LYS A 500 -5.96 19.10 19.50
C LYS A 500 -6.62 20.28 18.76
N GLY A 501 -6.75 20.20 17.43
CA GLY A 501 -7.42 21.20 16.60
C GLY A 501 -6.70 22.55 16.55
N ARG A 502 -5.40 22.58 16.85
CA ARG A 502 -4.63 23.82 16.94
C ARG A 502 -4.34 24.37 15.53
N PRO A 503 -4.75 25.61 15.21
CA PRO A 503 -4.23 26.31 14.05
C PRO A 503 -2.72 26.49 14.21
N ALA A 504 -1.98 26.20 13.15
CA ALA A 504 -0.52 26.22 13.15
C ALA A 504 0.00 26.63 11.77
N HIS A 505 1.31 26.83 11.66
CA HIS A 505 1.97 27.19 10.42
C HIS A 505 3.11 26.24 10.12
N SER A 506 3.25 25.84 8.86
CA SER A 506 4.40 25.13 8.35
C SER A 506 5.34 26.13 7.66
N LEU A 507 6.46 26.43 8.29
CA LEU A 507 7.54 27.24 7.70
C LEU A 507 8.41 26.35 6.82
N ASN A 508 8.64 26.79 5.59
CA ASN A 508 9.36 26.02 4.58
C ASN A 508 10.40 26.90 3.90
N CYS A 509 11.60 26.39 3.65
CA CYS A 509 12.60 27.08 2.84
C CYS A 509 13.43 26.14 1.97
N ILE A 510 13.89 26.63 0.82
CA ILE A 510 14.80 25.91 -0.07
C ILE A 510 16.10 26.67 -0.28
N PHE A 511 17.23 25.98 -0.36
CA PHE A 511 18.53 26.59 -0.63
C PHE A 511 19.42 25.69 -1.51
N ARG A 512 20.45 26.26 -2.16
CA ARG A 512 21.35 25.51 -3.05
C ARG A 512 22.39 24.73 -2.27
N CYS A 513 22.74 23.55 -2.77
CA CYS A 513 23.87 22.75 -2.30
C CYS A 513 25.05 22.84 -3.26
N ASP A 514 25.74 23.98 -3.29
CA ASP A 514 26.91 24.15 -4.16
C ASP A 514 28.22 23.83 -3.40
N SER A 515 29.12 23.12 -4.09
CA SER A 515 30.19 22.21 -3.64
C SER A 515 31.26 22.71 -2.66
N GLY A 516 31.11 23.89 -2.05
CA GLY A 516 32.05 24.43 -1.06
C GLY A 516 31.41 25.23 0.07
N SER A 517 30.12 25.62 -0.03
CA SER A 517 29.44 26.51 0.93
C SER A 517 28.21 25.87 1.61
N THR A 518 27.86 24.63 1.24
CA THR A 518 26.64 23.97 1.67
C THR A 518 26.54 23.77 3.19
N VAL A 519 27.66 23.41 3.84
CA VAL A 519 27.70 23.18 5.29
C VAL A 519 27.50 24.49 6.06
N ASP A 520 27.95 25.62 5.51
CA ASP A 520 27.79 26.92 6.17
C ASP A 520 26.40 27.51 5.92
N ALA A 521 25.81 27.34 4.73
CA ALA A 521 24.45 27.77 4.45
C ALA A 521 23.42 26.98 5.27
N GLU A 522 23.52 25.64 5.27
CA GLU A 522 22.64 24.79 6.07
C GLU A 522 22.72 25.18 7.55
N ARG A 523 23.93 25.23 8.13
CA ARG A 523 24.12 25.59 9.54
C ARG A 523 23.56 26.98 9.87
N ARG A 524 23.77 27.99 9.00
CA ARG A 524 23.21 29.33 9.19
C ARG A 524 21.69 29.32 9.19
N LEU A 525 21.06 28.70 8.20
CA LEU A 525 19.60 28.66 8.08
C LEU A 525 18.96 27.89 9.24
N LEU A 526 19.55 26.76 9.65
CA LEU A 526 19.07 26.01 10.82
C LEU A 526 19.21 26.84 12.10
N SER A 527 20.34 27.52 12.28
CA SER A 527 20.53 28.42 13.43
C SER A 527 19.49 29.53 13.46
N ILE A 528 19.12 30.11 12.31
CA ILE A 528 18.07 31.13 12.24
C ILE A 528 16.72 30.52 12.64
N ILE A 529 16.34 29.39 12.07
CA ILE A 529 15.06 28.73 12.36
C ILE A 529 14.95 28.39 13.85
N PHE A 530 15.97 27.80 14.47
CA PHE A 530 15.92 27.43 15.89
C PHE A 530 15.97 28.64 16.84
N ARG A 531 16.60 29.76 16.45
CA ARG A 531 16.71 30.95 17.31
C ARG A 531 15.55 31.91 17.19
N HIS A 532 14.93 31.98 16.01
CA HIS A 532 13.89 32.96 15.68
C HIS A 532 12.50 32.32 15.56
N THR A 533 12.35 31.03 15.84
CA THR A 533 11.05 30.36 15.94
C THR A 533 10.96 29.53 17.21
N THR A 534 9.77 29.04 17.55
CA THR A 534 9.53 28.14 18.68
C THR A 534 9.70 26.66 18.35
N THR A 535 10.12 26.32 17.13
CA THR A 535 10.25 24.93 16.73
C THR A 535 11.33 24.20 17.53
N LEU A 536 11.02 22.98 17.97
CA LEU A 536 11.98 22.08 18.60
C LEU A 536 12.65 21.14 17.59
N GLY A 537 12.12 21.07 16.37
CA GLY A 537 12.57 20.11 15.38
C GLY A 537 12.30 20.58 13.95
N ILE A 538 13.13 20.07 13.04
CA ILE A 538 13.06 20.36 11.62
C ILE A 538 13.03 19.05 10.85
N ARG A 539 12.37 19.06 9.70
CA ARG A 539 12.45 18.01 8.69
C ARG A 539 13.21 18.57 7.51
N MET A 540 14.07 17.76 6.91
CA MET A 540 14.91 18.20 5.81
C MET A 540 14.99 17.14 4.73
N GLN A 541 14.80 17.58 3.48
CA GLN A 541 14.94 16.77 2.28
C GLN A 541 16.10 17.35 1.47
N ARG A 542 17.20 16.60 1.40
CA ARG A 542 18.39 16.99 0.64
C ARG A 542 18.33 16.45 -0.78
N ASN A 543 19.14 17.03 -1.67
CA ASN A 543 19.31 16.59 -3.06
C ASN A 543 18.04 16.64 -3.92
N ILE A 544 17.14 17.58 -3.63
CA ILE A 544 15.99 17.85 -4.49
C ILE A 544 16.50 18.44 -5.80
N LEU A 545 16.20 17.77 -6.91
CA LEU A 545 16.58 18.24 -8.23
C LEU A 545 15.59 19.28 -8.74
N ARG A 546 16.11 20.43 -9.19
CA ARG A 546 15.32 21.46 -9.88
C ARG A 546 15.88 21.71 -11.28
N ALA A 547 15.06 21.44 -12.29
CA ALA A 547 15.27 21.94 -13.64
C ALA A 547 15.02 23.46 -13.67
N ALA A 548 15.99 24.24 -14.15
CA ALA A 548 15.93 25.70 -14.19
C ALA A 548 16.43 26.22 -15.54
N LEU A 549 15.69 27.18 -16.11
CA LEU A 549 16.13 27.90 -17.31
C LEU A 549 17.25 28.88 -16.97
N LYS A 550 18.12 29.13 -17.94
CA LYS A 550 19.06 30.25 -17.86
C LYS A 550 18.27 31.54 -17.86
N ARG A 551 18.59 32.42 -16.91
CA ARG A 551 17.93 33.71 -16.77
C ARG A 551 18.95 34.83 -16.82
N ARG A 552 18.63 35.88 -17.56
CA ARG A 552 19.36 37.15 -17.54
C ARG A 552 18.38 38.31 -17.45
N PHE A 553 18.85 39.41 -16.89
CA PHE A 553 18.09 40.64 -16.82
C PHE A 553 18.64 41.62 -17.84
N VAL A 554 17.75 42.26 -18.59
CA VAL A 554 18.06 43.42 -19.43
C VAL A 554 17.27 44.60 -18.93
N GLN A 555 17.82 45.80 -19.09
CA GLN A 555 17.14 47.02 -18.70
C GLN A 555 16.67 47.74 -19.97
N VAL A 556 15.37 48.03 -20.05
CA VAL A 556 14.78 48.74 -21.19
C VAL A 556 14.28 50.12 -20.76
N GLN A 557 14.51 51.13 -21.61
CA GLN A 557 13.97 52.47 -21.46
C GLN A 557 12.62 52.54 -22.16
N LEU A 558 11.59 53.03 -21.47
CA LEU A 558 10.25 53.16 -22.04
C LEU A 558 10.08 54.53 -22.75
N PRO A 559 9.35 54.60 -23.87
CA PRO A 559 9.37 55.77 -24.77
C PRO A 559 8.60 57.00 -24.26
N TYR A 560 7.87 56.88 -23.15
CA TYR A 560 7.03 57.95 -22.57
C TYR A 560 7.50 58.34 -21.16
N THR A 561 8.79 58.15 -20.88
CA THR A 561 9.34 58.28 -19.51
C THR A 561 10.36 59.40 -19.33
N ASP A 562 10.45 60.33 -20.29
CA ASP A 562 11.46 61.40 -20.31
C ASP A 562 11.35 62.37 -19.12
N ASN A 563 10.20 62.43 -18.44
CA ASN A 563 9.92 63.35 -17.34
C ASN A 563 9.66 62.64 -15.99
N ILE A 564 9.95 61.35 -15.86
CA ILE A 564 9.73 60.59 -14.61
C ILE A 564 11.04 60.08 -14.00
N ARG A 565 11.03 59.79 -12.70
CA ARG A 565 12.25 59.41 -11.97
C ARG A 565 12.70 58.00 -12.33
N GLN A 566 11.75 57.08 -12.53
CA GLN A 566 12.03 55.71 -12.91
C GLN A 566 11.48 55.40 -14.31
N GLY A 567 12.26 55.72 -15.35
CA GLY A 567 11.89 55.42 -16.75
C GLY A 567 12.37 54.08 -17.30
N LYS A 568 13.14 53.33 -16.49
CA LYS A 568 13.75 52.05 -16.88
C LYS A 568 13.14 50.89 -16.13
N VAL A 569 12.92 49.79 -16.86
CA VAL A 569 12.37 48.56 -16.33
C VAL A 569 13.32 47.40 -16.62
N ASN A 570 13.60 46.60 -15.60
CA ASN A 570 14.30 45.34 -15.73
C ASN A 570 13.34 44.29 -16.29
N VAL A 571 13.79 43.59 -17.33
CA VAL A 571 13.04 42.53 -17.98
C VAL A 571 13.85 41.24 -17.87
N LYS A 572 13.23 40.23 -17.30
CA LYS A 572 13.80 38.89 -17.12
C LYS A 572 13.57 38.09 -18.40
N ILE A 573 14.67 37.71 -19.05
CA ILE A 573 14.67 36.84 -20.23
C ILE A 573 15.10 35.44 -19.76
N SER A 574 14.27 34.44 -20.03
CA SER A 574 14.51 33.03 -19.70
C SER A 574 14.69 32.23 -20.98
N SER A 575 15.79 31.48 -21.08
CA SER A 575 16.13 30.70 -22.27
C SER A 575 16.49 29.26 -21.94
N LEU A 576 16.29 28.37 -22.91
CA LEU A 576 16.91 27.06 -22.94
C LEU A 576 18.43 27.19 -23.10
N ASN A 577 19.13 26.09 -22.86
CA ASN A 577 20.60 26.03 -22.93
C ASN A 577 21.15 26.13 -24.35
N ASP A 578 20.34 25.84 -25.36
CA ASP A 578 20.65 26.04 -26.79
C ASP A 578 20.44 27.49 -27.26
N GLY A 579 19.92 28.36 -26.39
CA GLY A 579 19.69 29.78 -26.65
C GLY A 579 18.25 30.15 -27.00
N GLU A 580 17.33 29.19 -27.16
CA GLU A 580 15.92 29.49 -27.44
C GLU A 580 15.29 30.27 -26.26
N VAL A 581 14.75 31.46 -26.53
CA VAL A 581 14.07 32.26 -25.52
C VAL A 581 12.64 31.78 -25.33
N VAL A 582 12.34 31.31 -24.12
CA VAL A 582 11.03 30.75 -23.75
C VAL A 582 10.12 31.79 -23.11
N ASN A 583 10.69 32.74 -22.37
CA ASN A 583 9.89 33.72 -21.63
C ASN A 583 10.61 35.07 -21.49
N VAL A 584 9.85 36.15 -21.63
CA VAL A 584 10.29 37.53 -21.42
C VAL A 584 9.26 38.20 -20.53
N LYS A 585 9.67 38.60 -19.32
CA LYS A 585 8.74 39.14 -18.32
C LYS A 585 9.32 40.36 -17.63
N ALA A 586 8.57 41.46 -17.63
CA ALA A 586 8.98 42.68 -16.96
C ALA A 586 8.85 42.56 -15.42
N GLU A 587 9.77 43.16 -14.68
CA GLU A 587 9.71 43.19 -13.21
C GLU A 587 8.55 44.08 -12.74
N PHE A 588 7.59 43.45 -12.06
CA PHE A 588 6.27 44.00 -11.80
C PHE A 588 6.32 45.29 -10.98
N ASP A 589 7.13 45.34 -9.92
CA ASP A 589 7.20 46.51 -9.03
C ASP A 589 7.76 47.74 -9.75
N GLN A 590 8.70 47.54 -10.68
CA GLN A 590 9.23 48.64 -11.49
C GLN A 590 8.18 49.13 -12.50
N CYS A 591 7.45 48.20 -13.13
CA CYS A 591 6.32 48.56 -13.99
C CYS A 591 5.24 49.32 -13.22
N LYS A 592 5.01 48.97 -11.95
CA LYS A 592 4.05 49.65 -11.07
C LYS A 592 4.50 51.08 -10.78
N THR A 593 5.73 51.29 -10.34
CA THR A 593 6.27 52.64 -10.11
C THR A 593 6.20 53.50 -11.38
N VAL A 594 6.60 52.95 -12.53
CA VAL A 594 6.51 53.65 -13.82
C VAL A 594 5.06 54.00 -14.15
N SER A 595 4.12 53.07 -13.95
CA SER A 595 2.69 53.28 -14.21
C SER A 595 2.13 54.42 -13.36
N GLU A 596 2.49 54.46 -12.08
CA GLU A 596 2.07 55.51 -11.14
C GLU A 596 2.67 56.88 -11.49
N GLU A 597 3.95 56.94 -11.86
CA GLU A 597 4.61 58.20 -12.22
C GLU A 597 4.22 58.74 -13.60
N SER A 598 3.98 57.86 -14.59
CA SER A 598 3.65 58.25 -15.97
C SER A 598 2.15 58.40 -16.24
N GLY A 599 1.30 57.83 -15.37
CA GLY A 599 -0.15 57.72 -15.61
C GLY A 599 -0.54 56.70 -16.68
N VAL A 600 0.42 55.98 -17.26
CA VAL A 600 0.16 54.92 -18.25
C VAL A 600 -0.29 53.64 -17.53
N PRO A 601 -1.36 52.96 -17.98
CA PRO A 601 -1.81 51.71 -17.36
C PRO A 601 -0.71 50.65 -17.27
N LEU A 602 -0.60 50.00 -16.11
CA LEU A 602 0.40 48.97 -15.80
C LEU A 602 0.53 47.88 -16.89
N LYS A 603 -0.61 47.44 -17.44
CA LYS A 603 -0.64 46.43 -18.52
C LYS A 603 0.10 46.92 -19.77
N ILE A 604 -0.05 48.20 -20.11
CA ILE A 604 0.64 48.81 -21.25
C ILE A 604 2.13 48.92 -20.94
N VAL A 605 2.50 49.38 -19.74
CA VAL A 605 3.89 49.45 -19.27
C VAL A 605 4.60 48.10 -19.36
N SER A 606 4.00 47.04 -18.80
CA SER A 606 4.57 45.69 -18.85
C SER A 606 4.73 45.21 -20.28
N SER A 607 3.69 45.34 -21.11
CA SER A 607 3.72 44.86 -22.49
C SER A 607 4.73 45.61 -23.37
N THR A 608 4.92 46.91 -23.14
CA THR A 608 5.88 47.73 -23.89
C THR A 608 7.30 47.40 -23.45
N ALA A 609 7.54 47.20 -22.16
CA ALA A 609 8.85 46.77 -21.65
C ALA A 609 9.23 45.39 -22.21
N GLU A 610 8.31 44.42 -22.16
CA GLU A 610 8.51 43.07 -22.70
C GLU A 610 8.78 43.08 -24.20
N ARG A 611 8.02 43.88 -24.96
CA ARG A 611 8.21 44.04 -26.41
C ARG A 611 9.56 44.66 -26.75
N LEU A 612 9.94 45.76 -26.10
CA LEU A 612 11.25 46.38 -26.33
C LEU A 612 12.41 45.45 -25.97
N ALA A 613 12.25 44.66 -24.90
CA ALA A 613 13.25 43.67 -24.53
C ALA A 613 13.35 42.55 -25.56
N TRP A 614 12.22 42.13 -26.15
CA TRP A 614 12.21 41.17 -27.25
C TRP A 614 12.93 41.75 -28.48
N ASP A 615 12.48 42.92 -28.95
CA ASP A 615 12.96 43.54 -30.20
C ASP A 615 14.47 43.86 -30.15
N HIS A 616 14.99 44.32 -29.00
CA HIS A 616 16.38 44.78 -28.88
C HIS A 616 17.36 43.72 -28.35
N HIS A 617 16.87 42.66 -27.70
CA HIS A 617 17.72 41.72 -26.99
C HIS A 617 17.41 40.24 -27.24
N VAL A 618 16.40 39.91 -28.05
CA VAL A 618 16.03 38.52 -28.38
C VAL A 618 16.05 38.28 -29.89
N THR A 619 15.40 39.14 -30.68
CA THR A 619 15.52 39.08 -32.14
C THR A 619 16.91 39.51 -32.61
N PRO A 620 17.51 38.80 -33.59
CA PRO A 620 18.80 39.14 -34.16
C PRO A 620 18.80 40.45 -34.95
#